data_AF-A0A172XUE2-F1
#
_entry.id   AF-A0A172XUE2-F1
#
_cell.length_a   1.000
_cell.length_b   1.000
_cell.length_c   1.000
_cell.angle_alpha   90.00
_cell.angle_beta   90.00
_cell.angle_gamma   90.00
#
_symmetry.space_group_name_H-M   'P 1'
#
loop_
_entity.id
_entity.type
_entity.pdbx_description
1 polymer ?
#
loop_
_entity_poly.entity_id
_entity_poly.type
_entity_poly.pdbx_seq_one_letter_code
_entity_poly.pdbx_strand_id
1 'polypeptide(L)'
;MTFGQVGINTADPESTFDIKAQNPSGISTRPEGLLIPRVDRERAQSMIGVKNSTLIYVDDATTGTQADTAQNINNPGYYYFNGTAWAKLDNEATLANNGDGTYTYISENGNTTSIKGNGTLSGTGIIQVNTGTNATDALFTNASISISGGTPGQVLTTNTSGQPYWNTHKNVLNIRRVNSNQAFNPLSDDVLLVDLIGMPSTGTVTITFSTHPLFRGTKGRVFTIKRVDDGPANLVIGGGIASGVVSIFDDTETQIVVPPKTTIQLLQESDDLTGFKFQTISKF
;
A
#
# COMPACT_ATOMS: atom_id res chain seq x y z
N MET A 1 63.49 8.36 -43.65
CA MET A 1 62.19 7.82 -43.22
C MET A 1 61.24 8.01 -44.38
N THR A 2 60.65 6.94 -44.91
CA THR A 2 59.61 7.06 -45.95
C THR A 2 58.28 7.21 -45.25
N PHE A 3 57.59 8.32 -45.47
CA PHE A 3 56.25 8.54 -44.92
C PHE A 3 55.24 7.81 -45.82
N GLY A 4 54.51 6.84 -45.25
CA GLY A 4 53.44 6.10 -45.94
C GLY A 4 52.10 6.84 -45.94
N GLN A 5 52.11 8.17 -45.93
CA GLN A 5 50.92 9.01 -45.81
C GLN A 5 50.52 9.56 -47.18
N VAL A 6 49.22 9.59 -47.45
CA VAL A 6 48.65 10.18 -48.67
C VAL A 6 47.78 11.37 -48.28
N GLY A 7 48.09 12.55 -48.80
CA GLY A 7 47.27 13.76 -48.66
C GLY A 7 46.54 14.10 -49.96
N ILE A 8 45.25 14.43 -49.87
CA ILE A 8 44.47 15.02 -50.96
C ILE A 8 44.13 16.45 -50.55
N ASN A 9 44.55 17.42 -51.37
CA ASN A 9 44.45 18.86 -51.09
C ASN A 9 45.18 19.34 -49.82
N THR A 10 46.18 18.58 -49.33
CA THR A 10 47.08 19.00 -48.24
C THR A 10 48.51 18.50 -48.50
N ALA A 11 49.50 19.34 -48.24
CA ALA A 11 50.91 18.96 -48.33
C ALA A 11 51.44 18.31 -47.04
N ASP A 12 50.73 18.53 -45.92
CA ASP A 12 51.06 18.03 -44.59
C ASP A 12 49.89 17.17 -44.08
N PRO A 13 49.84 15.86 -44.40
CA PRO A 13 48.77 14.97 -43.95
C PRO A 13 48.85 14.71 -42.44
N GLU A 14 47.71 14.82 -41.74
CA GLU A 14 47.63 14.57 -40.30
C GLU A 14 47.38 13.09 -39.95
N SER A 15 47.15 12.24 -40.95
CA SER A 15 46.96 10.79 -40.78
C SER A 15 47.57 10.00 -41.94
N THR A 16 47.39 8.67 -41.97
CA THR A 16 47.80 7.84 -43.12
C THR A 16 47.06 8.20 -44.42
N PHE A 17 45.84 8.73 -44.31
CA PHE A 17 45.07 9.28 -45.43
C PHE A 17 44.28 10.51 -44.99
N ASP A 18 44.70 11.69 -45.44
CA ASP A 18 44.09 12.97 -45.09
C ASP A 18 43.48 13.62 -46.33
N ILE A 19 42.21 14.00 -46.27
CA ILE A 19 41.49 14.71 -47.34
C ILE A 19 41.02 16.04 -46.75
N LYS A 20 41.57 17.15 -47.25
CA LYS A 20 41.10 18.50 -46.89
C LYS A 20 40.17 19.05 -47.97
N ALA A 21 39.19 19.85 -47.54
CA ALA A 21 38.36 20.61 -48.46
C ALA A 21 39.23 21.66 -49.18
N GLN A 22 39.02 21.82 -50.47
CA GLN A 22 39.63 22.87 -51.27
C GLN A 22 39.15 24.25 -50.83
N ASN A 23 37.87 24.39 -50.49
CA ASN A 23 37.30 25.61 -49.92
C ASN A 23 36.64 25.29 -48.57
N PRO A 24 37.41 25.27 -47.46
CA PRO A 24 36.90 24.85 -46.15
C PRO A 24 35.94 25.85 -45.50
N SER A 25 35.66 26.99 -46.14
CA SER A 25 34.75 28.03 -45.62
C SER A 25 34.04 28.78 -46.75
N GLY A 26 32.89 29.39 -46.45
CA GLY A 26 32.14 30.26 -47.38
C GLY A 26 30.92 29.62 -48.05
N ILE A 27 30.46 30.22 -49.16
CA ILE A 27 29.23 29.87 -49.89
C ILE A 27 29.49 29.05 -51.17
N SER A 28 30.65 28.40 -51.28
CA SER A 28 30.97 27.55 -52.43
C SER A 28 29.91 26.47 -52.62
N THR A 29 29.38 26.33 -53.83
CA THR A 29 28.40 25.29 -54.19
C THR A 29 29.07 24.05 -54.77
N ARG A 30 30.40 23.99 -54.83
CA ARG A 30 31.13 22.86 -55.40
C ARG A 30 31.06 21.67 -54.43
N PRO A 31 30.53 20.51 -54.83
CA PRO A 31 30.50 19.34 -53.97
C PRO A 31 31.92 18.82 -53.72
N GLU A 32 32.21 18.52 -52.46
CA GLU A 32 33.46 17.92 -52.00
C GLU A 32 33.11 16.77 -51.05
N GLY A 33 33.88 15.68 -51.06
CA GLY A 33 33.63 14.53 -50.18
C GLY A 33 34.27 13.23 -50.66
N LEU A 34 34.01 12.16 -49.92
CA LEU A 34 34.43 10.80 -50.24
C LEU A 34 33.21 9.97 -50.64
N LEU A 35 33.17 9.52 -51.89
CA LEU A 35 32.18 8.54 -52.32
C LEU A 35 32.65 7.14 -51.93
N ILE A 36 31.90 6.54 -51.02
CA ILE A 36 32.05 5.13 -50.65
C ILE A 36 31.19 4.24 -51.57
N PRO A 37 31.45 2.92 -51.62
CA PRO A 37 30.62 2.00 -52.40
C PRO A 37 29.14 2.11 -52.04
N ARG A 38 28.29 2.25 -53.06
CA ARG A 38 26.83 2.25 -52.94
C ARG A 38 26.29 0.90 -53.38
N VAL A 39 25.46 0.29 -52.56
CA VAL A 39 24.91 -1.05 -52.77
C VAL A 39 23.50 -1.11 -52.24
N ASP A 40 22.66 -1.99 -52.77
CA ASP A 40 21.36 -2.26 -52.16
C ASP A 40 21.50 -3.27 -51.00
N ARG A 41 20.42 -3.51 -50.24
CA ARG A 41 20.44 -4.44 -49.11
C ARG A 41 20.78 -5.86 -49.55
N GLU A 42 20.26 -6.33 -50.69
CA GLU A 42 20.58 -7.65 -51.22
C GLU A 42 22.08 -7.81 -51.54
N ARG A 43 22.70 -6.79 -52.14
CA ARG A 43 24.14 -6.80 -52.40
C ARG A 43 24.95 -6.77 -51.10
N ALA A 44 24.54 -5.99 -50.11
CA ALA A 44 25.18 -5.98 -48.79
C ALA A 44 25.06 -7.35 -48.09
N GLN A 45 23.88 -7.98 -48.15
CA GLN A 45 23.59 -9.29 -47.57
C GLN A 45 24.45 -10.40 -48.19
N SER A 46 24.67 -10.36 -49.50
CA SER A 46 25.41 -11.38 -50.25
C SER A 46 26.95 -11.25 -50.17
N MET A 47 27.49 -10.24 -49.49
CA MET A 47 28.94 -10.07 -49.36
C MET A 47 29.55 -11.13 -48.43
N ILE A 48 30.57 -11.83 -48.93
CA ILE A 48 31.33 -12.82 -48.17
C ILE A 48 32.71 -12.28 -47.80
N GLY A 49 33.21 -12.64 -46.60
CA GLY A 49 34.56 -12.28 -46.16
C GLY A 49 34.80 -10.79 -45.88
N VAL A 50 33.74 -10.02 -45.64
CA VAL A 50 33.81 -8.59 -45.32
C VAL A 50 34.67 -8.37 -44.07
N LYS A 51 35.60 -7.41 -44.14
CA LYS A 51 36.47 -7.06 -43.02
C LYS A 51 35.79 -6.07 -42.09
N ASN A 52 36.08 -6.16 -40.79
CA ASN A 52 35.62 -5.18 -39.81
C ASN A 52 36.00 -3.76 -40.25
N SER A 53 35.13 -2.81 -39.99
CA SER A 53 35.26 -1.40 -40.36
C SER A 53 35.12 -1.09 -41.86
N THR A 54 34.72 -2.07 -42.70
CA THR A 54 34.30 -1.78 -44.07
C THR A 54 33.08 -0.87 -44.07
N LEU A 55 33.11 0.25 -44.79
CA LEU A 55 32.03 1.23 -44.86
C LEU A 55 31.34 1.18 -46.24
N ILE A 56 30.01 1.15 -46.25
CA ILE A 56 29.16 1.20 -47.45
C ILE A 56 28.03 2.20 -47.25
N TYR A 57 27.45 2.65 -48.36
CA TYR A 57 26.16 3.34 -48.36
C TYR A 57 25.12 2.39 -48.94
N VAL A 58 24.05 2.13 -48.20
CA VAL A 58 22.90 1.39 -48.70
C VAL A 58 21.91 2.37 -49.32
N ASP A 59 21.67 2.27 -50.63
CA ASP A 59 20.78 3.17 -51.35
C ASP A 59 19.33 2.68 -51.40
N ASP A 60 19.12 1.36 -51.43
CA ASP A 60 17.81 0.73 -51.35
C ASP A 60 17.77 -0.37 -50.29
N ALA A 61 16.94 -0.17 -49.26
CA ALA A 61 16.73 -1.13 -48.19
C ALA A 61 15.53 -2.06 -48.41
N THR A 62 14.90 -2.02 -49.59
CA THR A 62 13.72 -2.83 -49.91
C THR A 62 14.04 -4.16 -50.60
N THR A 63 15.24 -4.32 -51.18
CA THR A 63 15.70 -5.56 -51.82
C THR A 63 16.23 -6.58 -50.81
N GLY A 64 16.26 -7.87 -51.17
CA GLY A 64 16.70 -8.94 -50.26
C GLY A 64 15.87 -9.05 -48.97
N THR A 65 16.41 -9.73 -47.95
CA THR A 65 15.73 -9.94 -46.67
C THR A 65 16.48 -9.25 -45.54
N GLN A 66 15.76 -8.64 -44.60
CA GLN A 66 16.33 -8.10 -43.37
C GLN A 66 16.70 -9.24 -42.41
N ALA A 67 17.74 -10.00 -42.74
CA ALA A 67 18.22 -11.15 -41.98
C ALA A 67 19.75 -11.27 -42.06
N ASP A 68 20.30 -12.15 -41.24
CA ASP A 68 21.73 -12.48 -41.21
C ASP A 68 22.61 -11.23 -41.05
N THR A 69 23.61 -11.06 -41.92
CA THR A 69 24.52 -9.91 -41.91
C THR A 69 23.80 -8.60 -42.23
N ALA A 70 22.63 -8.62 -42.87
CA ALA A 70 21.84 -7.45 -43.25
C ALA A 70 20.68 -7.14 -42.29
N GLN A 71 20.60 -7.81 -41.13
CA GLN A 71 19.49 -7.67 -40.18
C GLN A 71 19.21 -6.24 -39.68
N ASN A 72 20.20 -5.34 -39.68
CA ASN A 72 20.00 -3.95 -39.26
C ASN A 72 19.77 -2.96 -40.43
N ILE A 73 19.69 -3.46 -41.66
CA ILE A 73 19.46 -2.63 -42.85
C ILE A 73 17.94 -2.48 -43.07
N ASN A 74 17.34 -1.56 -42.31
CA ASN A 74 15.91 -1.22 -42.38
C ASN A 74 15.62 -0.01 -43.29
N ASN A 75 16.59 0.87 -43.50
CA ASN A 75 16.45 2.09 -44.29
C ASN A 75 17.75 2.40 -45.06
N PRO A 76 17.68 3.18 -46.15
CA PRO A 76 18.88 3.70 -46.80
C PRO A 76 19.74 4.50 -45.82
N GLY A 77 21.07 4.43 -45.98
CA GLY A 77 22.00 5.14 -45.11
C GLY A 77 23.42 4.58 -45.13
N TYR A 78 24.28 5.13 -44.27
CA TYR A 78 25.64 4.65 -44.09
C TYR A 78 25.67 3.44 -43.15
N TYR A 79 26.43 2.41 -43.53
CA TYR A 79 26.60 1.19 -42.75
C TYR A 79 28.06 0.80 -42.70
N TYR A 80 28.54 0.36 -41.53
CA TYR A 80 29.85 -0.26 -41.39
C TYR A 80 29.71 -1.73 -40.96
N PHE A 81 30.64 -2.57 -41.40
CA PHE A 81 30.66 -3.96 -40.97
C PHE A 81 31.33 -4.08 -39.59
N ASN A 82 30.58 -4.57 -38.59
CA ASN A 82 31.09 -4.70 -37.22
C ASN A 82 31.79 -6.04 -36.95
N GLY A 83 31.91 -6.90 -37.96
CA GLY A 83 32.45 -8.26 -37.86
C GLY A 83 31.39 -9.36 -37.79
N THR A 84 30.13 -9.01 -37.60
CA THR A 84 29.00 -9.95 -37.59
C THR A 84 27.90 -9.50 -38.55
N ALA A 85 27.53 -8.22 -38.53
CA ALA A 85 26.50 -7.65 -39.36
C ALA A 85 26.86 -6.22 -39.80
N TRP A 86 26.13 -5.71 -40.78
CA TRP A 86 26.09 -4.30 -41.12
C TRP A 86 25.41 -3.55 -39.98
N ALA A 87 26.14 -2.63 -39.34
CA ALA A 87 25.63 -1.73 -38.32
C ALA A 87 25.40 -0.35 -38.93
N LYS A 88 24.25 0.25 -38.65
CA LYS A 88 23.91 1.57 -39.17
C LYS A 88 24.77 2.63 -38.50
N LEU A 89 25.34 3.54 -39.29
CA LEU A 89 26.01 4.73 -38.79
C LEU A 89 24.97 5.83 -38.65
N ASP A 90 24.25 5.84 -37.53
CA ASP A 90 23.18 6.80 -37.22
C ASP A 90 23.51 7.55 -35.92
N ASN A 91 23.14 8.83 -35.84
CA ASN A 91 23.42 9.71 -34.69
C ASN A 91 22.18 10.03 -33.85
N GLU A 92 21.00 9.53 -34.22
CA GLU A 92 19.77 9.95 -33.56
C GLU A 92 19.10 8.82 -32.76
N ALA A 93 19.52 8.70 -31.50
CA ALA A 93 18.67 8.08 -30.47
C ALA A 93 17.60 9.10 -30.07
N THR A 94 16.50 9.17 -30.82
CA THR A 94 15.35 10.00 -30.44
C THR A 94 14.56 9.31 -29.32
N LEU A 95 14.35 10.04 -28.22
CA LEU A 95 13.40 9.65 -27.19
C LEU A 95 12.00 10.11 -27.62
N ALA A 96 11.15 9.18 -28.04
CA ALA A 96 9.77 9.45 -28.38
C ALA A 96 8.91 9.45 -27.11
N ASN A 97 8.11 10.50 -26.89
CA ASN A 97 7.10 10.53 -25.83
C ASN A 97 5.83 9.83 -26.33
N ASN A 98 5.37 8.82 -25.60
CA ASN A 98 4.22 8.00 -26.00
C ASN A 98 2.87 8.58 -25.53
N GLY A 99 2.87 9.69 -24.77
CA GLY A 99 1.66 10.35 -24.27
C GLY A 99 1.01 9.65 -23.07
N ASP A 100 1.59 8.57 -22.57
CA ASP A 100 1.10 7.77 -21.44
C ASP A 100 2.05 7.78 -20.23
N GLY A 101 3.01 8.72 -20.22
CA GLY A 101 4.06 8.80 -19.19
C GLY A 101 5.24 7.85 -19.43
N THR A 102 5.27 7.15 -20.55
CA THR A 102 6.42 6.37 -21.00
C THR A 102 7.14 7.06 -22.17
N TYR A 103 8.43 6.77 -22.29
CA TYR A 103 9.27 7.17 -23.41
C TYR A 103 9.83 5.93 -24.09
N THR A 104 9.91 5.95 -25.41
CA THR A 104 10.52 4.87 -26.19
C THR A 104 11.78 5.38 -26.86
N TYR A 105 12.86 4.61 -26.76
CA TYR A 105 14.03 4.75 -27.62
C TYR A 105 14.18 3.50 -28.48
N ILE A 106 14.62 3.70 -29.73
CA ILE A 106 15.03 2.62 -30.64
C ILE A 106 16.54 2.77 -30.79
N SER A 107 17.31 1.73 -30.46
CA SER A 107 18.77 1.77 -30.60
C SER A 107 19.20 1.62 -32.06
N GLU A 108 20.48 1.88 -32.33
CA GLU A 108 21.14 1.67 -33.63
C GLU A 108 20.98 0.24 -34.21
N ASN A 109 20.67 -0.75 -33.38
CA ASN A 109 20.41 -2.13 -33.80
C ASN A 109 18.90 -2.43 -34.02
N GLY A 110 18.04 -1.41 -33.99
CA GLY A 110 16.58 -1.56 -34.12
C GLY A 110 15.87 -2.07 -32.86
N ASN A 111 16.60 -2.26 -31.75
CA ASN A 111 15.99 -2.72 -30.51
C ASN A 111 15.20 -1.60 -29.85
N THR A 112 13.93 -1.88 -29.56
CA THR A 112 13.06 -0.94 -28.84
C THR A 112 13.23 -1.11 -27.34
N THR A 113 13.34 -0.02 -26.60
CA THR A 113 13.31 -0.03 -25.14
C THR A 113 12.37 1.05 -24.63
N SER A 114 11.49 0.67 -23.71
CA SER A 114 10.55 1.58 -23.05
C SER A 114 11.04 1.94 -21.67
N ILE A 115 11.16 3.24 -21.41
CA ILE A 115 11.52 3.82 -20.12
C ILE A 115 10.23 4.38 -19.52
N LYS A 116 9.86 3.89 -18.32
CA LYS A 116 8.78 4.51 -17.54
C LYS A 116 9.37 5.66 -16.73
N GLY A 117 8.86 6.87 -16.91
CA GLY A 117 9.08 7.93 -15.92
C GLY A 117 8.48 7.51 -14.59
N ASN A 118 9.05 7.99 -13.48
CA ASN A 118 8.51 7.78 -12.14
C ASN A 118 7.02 8.21 -12.14
N GLY A 119 6.11 7.24 -12.05
CA GLY A 119 4.68 7.49 -12.21
C GLY A 119 4.10 8.22 -11.01
N THR A 120 3.31 9.28 -11.26
CA THR A 120 2.42 9.88 -10.27
C THR A 120 1.01 9.34 -10.51
N LEU A 121 0.40 8.67 -9.51
CA LEU A 121 -1.03 8.37 -9.57
C LEU A 121 -1.80 9.68 -9.46
N SER A 122 -2.30 10.20 -10.58
CA SER A 122 -3.18 11.36 -10.64
C SER A 122 -4.62 10.87 -10.80
N GLY A 123 -5.33 10.71 -9.68
CA GLY A 123 -6.74 10.29 -9.66
C GLY A 123 -7.14 9.67 -8.32
N THR A 124 -8.44 9.47 -8.11
CA THR A 124 -9.01 8.73 -6.95
C THR A 124 -8.85 7.21 -7.12
N GLY A 125 -7.68 6.75 -7.55
CA GLY A 125 -7.37 5.34 -7.75
C GLY A 125 -7.10 4.65 -6.41
N ILE A 126 -7.72 3.49 -6.20
CA ILE A 126 -7.40 2.62 -5.07
C ILE A 126 -6.00 2.03 -5.33
N ILE A 127 -5.04 2.28 -4.44
CA ILE A 127 -3.77 1.55 -4.43
C ILE A 127 -4.06 0.18 -3.83
N GLN A 128 -4.14 -0.85 -4.69
CA GLN A 128 -4.37 -2.22 -4.25
C GLN A 128 -3.03 -2.90 -3.99
N VAL A 129 -2.71 -3.12 -2.71
CA VAL A 129 -1.57 -3.94 -2.29
C VAL A 129 -2.05 -5.39 -2.22
N ASN A 130 -1.78 -6.17 -3.27
CA ASN A 130 -2.14 -7.59 -3.31
C ASN A 130 -1.14 -8.42 -2.54
N THR A 131 -1.33 -8.58 -1.23
CA THR A 131 -0.50 -9.51 -0.47
C THR A 131 -0.99 -10.95 -0.75
N GLY A 132 -0.24 -11.72 -1.53
CA GLY A 132 -0.39 -13.18 -1.53
C GLY A 132 -0.19 -13.75 -0.12
N THR A 133 -0.55 -15.03 0.09
CA THR A 133 -0.63 -15.70 1.42
C THR A 133 0.64 -15.67 2.28
N ASN A 134 1.78 -15.18 1.76
CA ASN A 134 3.03 -14.94 2.49
C ASN A 134 3.77 -13.66 2.02
N ALA A 135 3.07 -12.62 1.56
CA ALA A 135 3.71 -11.38 1.11
C ALA A 135 3.81 -10.33 2.22
N THR A 136 5.04 -9.92 2.53
CA THR A 136 5.39 -8.73 3.34
C THR A 136 5.33 -7.46 2.49
N ASP A 137 4.29 -7.29 1.67
CA ASP A 137 4.14 -6.07 0.87
C ASP A 137 3.65 -4.95 1.79
N ALA A 138 4.59 -4.08 2.17
CA ALA A 138 4.29 -2.87 2.91
C ALA A 138 4.31 -1.67 1.95
N LEU A 139 3.36 -0.75 2.13
CA LEU A 139 3.37 0.55 1.49
C LEU A 139 4.48 1.41 2.13
N PHE A 140 5.72 1.22 1.70
CA PHE A 140 6.86 2.00 2.18
C PHE A 140 6.96 3.32 1.44
N THR A 141 6.13 4.29 1.81
CA THR A 141 6.43 5.72 1.61
C THR A 141 5.81 6.51 2.75
N ASN A 142 6.17 7.78 2.88
CA ASN A 142 5.48 8.84 3.63
C ASN A 142 4.04 9.09 3.13
N ALA A 143 3.29 8.02 2.85
CA ALA A 143 1.91 8.05 2.40
C ALA A 143 1.00 8.42 3.56
N SER A 144 0.17 9.43 3.35
CA SER A 144 -0.98 9.69 4.22
C SER A 144 -2.11 8.75 3.81
N ILE A 145 -2.52 7.86 4.72
CA ILE A 145 -3.71 7.02 4.52
C ILE A 145 -4.90 7.83 5.01
N SER A 146 -5.76 8.27 4.08
CA SER A 146 -7.07 8.83 4.43
C SER A 146 -8.07 7.69 4.58
N ILE A 147 -8.46 7.41 5.83
CA ILE A 147 -9.57 6.50 6.13
C ILE A 147 -10.83 7.36 6.22
N SER A 148 -11.74 7.20 5.26
CA SER A 148 -13.01 7.91 5.21
C SER A 148 -14.19 6.99 5.54
N GLY A 149 -15.23 7.55 6.17
CA GLY A 149 -16.40 6.81 6.65
C GLY A 149 -16.50 6.77 8.17
N GLY A 150 -17.47 6.00 8.68
CA GLY A 150 -17.78 5.90 10.10
C GLY A 150 -18.54 7.13 10.64
N THR A 151 -19.12 6.99 11.83
CA THR A 151 -19.69 8.08 12.62
C THR A 151 -18.84 8.34 13.86
N PRO A 152 -18.92 9.53 14.50
CA PRO A 152 -18.17 9.82 15.72
C PRO A 152 -18.35 8.74 16.78
N GLY A 153 -17.24 8.21 17.32
CA GLY A 153 -17.22 7.15 18.33
C GLY A 153 -17.09 5.72 17.77
N GLN A 154 -17.14 5.54 16.45
CA GLN A 154 -16.87 4.25 15.81
C GLN A 154 -15.36 4.02 15.63
N VAL A 155 -14.95 2.76 15.72
CA VAL A 155 -13.58 2.30 15.44
C VAL A 155 -13.64 1.38 14.24
N LEU A 156 -12.76 1.61 13.25
CA LEU A 156 -12.56 0.66 12.15
C LEU A 156 -11.79 -0.54 12.71
N THR A 157 -12.41 -1.72 12.65
CA THR A 157 -11.83 -2.98 13.13
C THR A 157 -12.04 -4.09 12.10
N THR A 158 -11.58 -5.30 12.39
CA THR A 158 -11.76 -6.47 11.52
C THR A 158 -12.64 -7.53 12.17
N ASN A 159 -13.42 -8.26 11.38
CA ASN A 159 -14.12 -9.45 11.86
C ASN A 159 -13.17 -10.66 11.99
N THR A 160 -13.68 -11.82 12.40
CA THR A 160 -12.90 -13.07 12.56
C THR A 160 -12.29 -13.57 11.26
N SER A 161 -12.81 -13.13 10.11
CA SER A 161 -12.27 -13.43 8.78
C SER A 161 -11.34 -12.33 8.26
N GLY A 162 -10.98 -11.34 9.09
CA GLY A 162 -10.09 -10.24 8.70
C GLY A 162 -10.76 -9.16 7.83
N GLN A 163 -12.07 -9.21 7.59
CA GLN A 163 -12.75 -8.17 6.80
C GLN A 163 -12.94 -6.90 7.64
N PRO A 164 -12.54 -5.72 7.13
CA PRO A 164 -12.69 -4.46 7.85
C PRO A 164 -14.16 -4.02 7.90
N TYR A 165 -14.60 -3.53 9.06
CA TYR A 165 -15.92 -2.94 9.25
C TYR A 165 -15.89 -1.85 10.35
N TRP A 166 -16.78 -0.87 10.25
CA TRP A 166 -16.97 0.13 11.31
C TRP A 166 -17.72 -0.51 12.47
N ASN A 167 -17.06 -0.63 13.63
CA ASN A 167 -17.73 -1.17 14.81
C ASN A 167 -18.81 -0.19 15.26
N THR A 168 -20.07 -0.64 15.20
CA THR A 168 -21.26 0.11 15.58
C THR A 168 -21.50 0.11 17.10
N HIS A 169 -20.79 -0.73 17.84
CA HIS A 169 -20.88 -0.79 19.30
C HIS A 169 -20.04 0.33 19.92
N LYS A 170 -20.54 0.85 21.04
CA LYS A 170 -19.86 1.91 21.77
C LYS A 170 -18.55 1.38 22.35
N ASN A 171 -17.43 1.88 21.89
CA ASN A 171 -16.13 1.70 22.56
C ASN A 171 -15.96 2.71 23.71
N VAL A 172 -17.02 2.94 24.48
CA VAL A 172 -17.05 3.89 25.59
C VAL A 172 -17.60 3.17 26.81
N LEU A 173 -16.80 3.11 27.88
CA LEU A 173 -17.20 2.56 29.16
C LEU A 173 -18.21 3.51 29.84
N ASN A 174 -19.47 3.09 29.90
CA ASN A 174 -20.53 3.83 30.57
C ASN A 174 -20.56 3.50 32.06
N ILE A 175 -20.05 4.41 32.88
CA ILE A 175 -20.13 4.33 34.34
C ILE A 175 -21.30 5.18 34.82
N ARG A 176 -22.31 4.54 35.44
CA ARG A 176 -23.44 5.26 36.05
C ARG A 176 -23.35 5.21 37.56
N ARG A 177 -23.36 6.36 38.23
CA ARG A 177 -23.43 6.46 39.70
C ARG A 177 -24.87 6.61 40.16
N VAL A 178 -25.27 5.88 41.18
CA VAL A 178 -26.64 5.88 41.72
C VAL A 178 -26.64 5.85 43.25
N ASN A 179 -27.67 6.44 43.86
CA ASN A 179 -27.82 6.58 45.31
C ASN A 179 -29.26 6.29 45.81
N SER A 180 -30.08 5.66 44.96
CA SER A 180 -31.49 5.37 45.20
C SER A 180 -31.90 4.11 44.44
N ASN A 181 -33.16 3.66 44.59
CA ASN A 181 -33.67 2.52 43.82
C ASN A 181 -33.57 2.78 42.32
N GLN A 182 -32.97 1.86 41.58
CA GLN A 182 -32.71 2.03 40.15
C GLN A 182 -32.86 0.72 39.39
N ALA A 183 -33.23 0.83 38.12
CA ALA A 183 -33.16 -0.29 37.18
C ALA A 183 -31.80 -0.28 36.46
N PHE A 184 -31.11 -1.41 36.46
CA PHE A 184 -29.91 -1.61 35.65
C PHE A 184 -30.33 -1.94 34.21
N ASN A 185 -29.87 -1.13 33.25
CA ASN A 185 -30.15 -1.32 31.83
C ASN A 185 -28.95 -1.96 31.12
N PRO A 186 -29.01 -3.25 30.80
CA PRO A 186 -27.87 -3.99 30.27
C PRO A 186 -27.48 -3.59 28.83
N LEU A 187 -28.26 -2.72 28.17
CA LEU A 187 -27.95 -2.18 26.83
C LEU A 187 -27.21 -0.84 26.87
N SER A 188 -27.19 -0.17 28.01
CA SER A 188 -26.62 1.19 28.13
C SER A 188 -25.66 1.38 29.29
N ASP A 189 -25.74 0.55 30.33
CA ASP A 189 -24.90 0.64 31.51
C ASP A 189 -23.84 -0.48 31.45
N ASP A 190 -22.55 -0.11 31.49
CA ASP A 190 -21.45 -1.10 31.54
C ASP A 190 -21.00 -1.35 32.99
N VAL A 191 -20.97 -0.28 33.78
CA VAL A 191 -20.62 -0.30 35.21
C VAL A 191 -21.62 0.54 36.00
N LEU A 192 -22.18 -0.04 37.07
CA LEU A 192 -22.99 0.71 38.03
C LEU A 192 -22.21 0.92 39.33
N LEU A 193 -22.04 2.17 39.74
CA LEU A 193 -21.52 2.56 41.04
C LEU A 193 -22.68 2.92 41.96
N VAL A 194 -23.00 2.04 42.90
CA VAL A 194 -24.02 2.31 43.92
C VAL A 194 -23.30 2.93 45.13
N ASP A 195 -23.58 4.19 45.41
CA ASP A 195 -22.95 4.95 46.49
C ASP A 195 -24.00 5.44 47.49
N LEU A 196 -24.02 4.79 48.66
CA LEU A 196 -25.00 5.04 49.72
C LEU A 196 -24.37 5.63 50.98
N ILE A 197 -23.17 6.21 50.87
CA ILE A 197 -22.40 6.70 52.03
C ILE A 197 -23.15 7.79 52.82
N GLY A 198 -24.01 8.56 52.14
CA GLY A 198 -24.84 9.63 52.73
C GLY A 198 -26.23 9.19 53.19
N MET A 199 -26.60 7.91 53.09
CA MET A 199 -27.93 7.45 53.51
C MET A 199 -28.06 7.29 55.03
N PRO A 200 -29.26 7.54 55.61
CA PRO A 200 -29.53 7.26 57.01
C PRO A 200 -29.31 5.77 57.34
N SER A 201 -29.00 5.48 58.60
CA SER A 201 -28.68 4.12 59.10
C SER A 201 -29.85 3.12 58.96
N THR A 202 -31.03 3.58 58.53
CA THR A 202 -32.24 2.81 58.33
C THR A 202 -32.69 2.95 56.86
N GLY A 203 -32.85 1.83 56.16
CA GLY A 203 -33.27 1.79 54.75
C GLY A 203 -32.43 0.85 53.90
N THR A 204 -32.91 0.51 52.70
CA THR A 204 -32.17 -0.29 51.71
C THR A 204 -32.38 0.29 50.32
N VAL A 205 -31.42 0.07 49.42
CA VAL A 205 -31.58 0.37 47.99
C VAL A 205 -31.71 -0.92 47.21
N THR A 206 -32.72 -0.97 46.35
CA THR A 206 -32.95 -2.09 45.44
C THR A 206 -32.48 -1.73 44.04
N ILE A 207 -31.62 -2.57 43.48
CA ILE A 207 -31.22 -2.54 42.07
C ILE A 207 -31.97 -3.65 41.34
N THR A 208 -32.80 -3.30 40.35
CA THR A 208 -33.56 -4.29 39.54
C THR A 208 -32.87 -4.55 38.22
N PHE A 209 -32.75 -5.83 37.82
CA PHE A 209 -32.18 -6.23 36.53
C PHE A 209 -33.28 -6.46 35.50
N SER A 210 -33.15 -5.80 34.35
CA SER A 210 -34.05 -5.99 33.22
C SER A 210 -33.63 -7.20 32.38
N THR A 211 -34.56 -7.82 31.67
CA THR A 211 -34.24 -8.90 30.70
C THR A 211 -33.60 -8.31 29.46
N HIS A 212 -32.53 -8.94 28.98
CA HIS A 212 -31.87 -8.53 27.76
C HIS A 212 -32.59 -9.14 26.52
N PRO A 213 -32.85 -8.36 25.45
CA PRO A 213 -33.63 -8.84 24.31
C PRO A 213 -32.97 -10.00 23.53
N LEU A 214 -31.63 -10.10 23.55
CA LEU A 214 -30.90 -11.21 22.91
C LEU A 214 -30.77 -12.46 23.79
N PHE A 215 -30.98 -12.32 25.11
CA PHE A 215 -30.94 -13.44 26.05
C PHE A 215 -32.35 -13.70 26.57
N ARG A 216 -33.14 -14.41 25.76
CA ARG A 216 -34.56 -14.71 26.03
C ARG A 216 -34.67 -15.60 27.29
N GLY A 217 -34.74 -14.97 28.46
CA GLY A 217 -34.86 -15.64 29.75
C GLY A 217 -33.74 -15.34 30.76
N THR A 218 -32.63 -14.71 30.36
CA THR A 218 -31.51 -14.39 31.26
C THR A 218 -31.59 -12.94 31.71
N LYS A 219 -31.74 -12.72 33.01
CA LYS A 219 -31.75 -11.38 33.62
C LYS A 219 -30.31 -10.90 33.79
N GLY A 220 -30.06 -9.61 33.61
CA GLY A 220 -28.72 -9.01 33.45
C GLY A 220 -27.63 -9.66 34.29
N ARG A 221 -26.73 -10.41 33.64
CA ARG A 221 -25.64 -11.16 34.28
C ARG A 221 -24.61 -10.20 34.86
N VAL A 222 -24.65 -9.99 36.18
CA VAL A 222 -23.61 -9.25 36.92
C VAL A 222 -22.47 -10.21 37.18
N PHE A 223 -21.31 -9.93 36.59
CA PHE A 223 -20.12 -10.78 36.66
C PHE A 223 -19.36 -10.62 37.98
N THR A 224 -19.36 -9.41 38.53
CA THR A 224 -18.64 -9.13 39.77
C THR A 224 -19.35 -8.04 40.55
N ILE A 225 -19.49 -8.29 41.85
CA ILE A 225 -19.89 -7.29 42.82
C ILE A 225 -18.69 -7.03 43.73
N LYS A 226 -18.24 -5.79 43.78
CA LYS A 226 -17.10 -5.39 44.60
C LYS A 226 -17.50 -4.28 45.55
N ARG A 227 -17.23 -4.43 46.84
CA ARG A 227 -17.24 -3.31 47.77
C ARG A 227 -16.07 -2.37 47.48
N VAL A 228 -16.36 -1.07 47.50
CA VAL A 228 -15.39 0.00 47.20
C VAL A 228 -15.21 0.91 48.42
N ASP A 229 -15.74 0.53 49.59
CA ASP A 229 -15.66 1.27 50.83
C ASP A 229 -14.99 0.48 51.96
N ASP A 230 -14.67 1.20 53.05
CA ASP A 230 -13.97 0.68 54.23
C ASP A 230 -14.95 0.23 55.35
N GLY A 231 -16.21 -0.07 55.00
CA GLY A 231 -17.25 -0.46 55.95
C GLY A 231 -17.04 -1.85 56.57
N PRO A 232 -17.75 -2.20 57.67
CA PRO A 232 -17.58 -3.49 58.36
C PRO A 232 -17.85 -4.67 57.40
N ALA A 233 -16.99 -5.69 57.45
CA ALA A 233 -16.82 -6.76 56.45
C ALA A 233 -18.07 -7.61 56.10
N ASN A 234 -19.14 -7.51 56.88
CA ASN A 234 -20.36 -8.31 56.68
C ASN A 234 -21.32 -7.62 55.69
N LEU A 235 -20.98 -7.60 54.40
CA LEU A 235 -21.96 -7.25 53.37
C LEU A 235 -22.81 -8.48 53.03
N VAL A 236 -24.09 -8.47 53.39
CA VAL A 236 -25.04 -9.45 52.86
C VAL A 236 -25.71 -8.83 51.65
N ILE A 237 -25.34 -9.31 50.45
CA ILE A 237 -26.03 -9.00 49.20
C ILE A 237 -26.92 -10.20 48.90
N GLY A 238 -28.24 -10.03 48.99
CA GLY A 238 -29.18 -11.12 48.75
C GLY A 238 -30.28 -10.71 47.80
N GLY A 239 -30.61 -11.61 46.87
CA GLY A 239 -31.88 -11.56 46.14
C GLY A 239 -33.00 -12.02 47.07
N GLY A 240 -33.75 -11.08 47.63
CA GLY A 240 -35.06 -11.35 48.25
C GLY A 240 -35.15 -12.47 49.30
N ILE A 241 -34.10 -12.74 50.08
CA ILE A 241 -34.14 -13.74 51.17
C ILE A 241 -33.80 -13.13 52.53
N ALA A 242 -34.40 -13.72 53.57
CA ALA A 242 -34.38 -13.26 54.95
C ALA A 242 -32.95 -13.12 55.53
N SER A 243 -32.82 -12.17 56.46
CA SER A 243 -31.58 -11.80 57.16
C SER A 243 -30.76 -12.99 57.65
N GLY A 244 -29.46 -13.03 57.32
CA GLY A 244 -28.46 -13.92 57.95
C GLY A 244 -27.78 -14.94 57.05
N VAL A 245 -28.12 -15.02 55.76
CA VAL A 245 -27.48 -15.95 54.81
C VAL A 245 -26.62 -15.16 53.81
N VAL A 246 -25.32 -15.47 53.75
CA VAL A 246 -24.42 -14.97 52.69
C VAL A 246 -24.83 -15.64 51.38
N SER A 247 -25.58 -14.92 50.54
CA SER A 247 -26.10 -15.42 49.26
C SER A 247 -25.08 -15.15 48.16
N ILE A 248 -24.78 -16.17 47.36
CA ILE A 248 -24.10 -16.00 46.08
C ILE A 248 -25.19 -15.59 45.10
N PHE A 249 -25.06 -14.41 44.49
CA PHE A 249 -25.97 -13.96 43.43
C PHE A 249 -25.81 -14.89 42.22
N ASP A 250 -26.87 -15.56 41.79
CA ASP A 250 -26.91 -16.40 40.59
C ASP A 250 -27.61 -15.69 39.40
N ASP A 251 -27.80 -16.39 38.29
CA ASP A 251 -28.36 -15.81 37.06
C ASP A 251 -29.90 -15.77 37.04
N THR A 252 -30.54 -16.23 38.11
CA THR A 252 -32.00 -16.27 38.27
C THR A 252 -32.54 -15.10 39.08
N GLU A 253 -31.72 -14.45 39.91
CA GLU A 253 -32.12 -13.29 40.70
C GLU A 253 -32.52 -12.09 39.83
N THR A 254 -33.53 -11.35 40.32
CA THR A 254 -34.07 -10.16 39.65
C THR A 254 -33.61 -8.86 40.28
N GLN A 255 -33.09 -8.92 41.50
CA GLN A 255 -32.88 -7.75 42.34
C GLN A 255 -31.72 -7.95 43.30
N ILE A 256 -30.89 -6.91 43.48
CA ILE A 256 -29.92 -6.79 44.57
C ILE A 256 -30.44 -5.80 45.60
N VAL A 257 -30.36 -6.15 46.88
CA VAL A 257 -30.58 -5.21 47.99
C VAL A 257 -29.24 -4.79 48.58
N VAL A 258 -28.99 -3.48 48.61
CA VAL A 258 -27.76 -2.87 49.15
C VAL A 258 -28.09 -2.16 50.46
N PRO A 259 -27.40 -2.48 51.57
CA PRO A 259 -27.58 -1.81 52.85
C PRO A 259 -27.04 -0.37 52.83
N PRO A 260 -27.50 0.51 53.74
CA PRO A 260 -27.09 1.90 53.77
C PRO A 260 -25.62 2.01 54.18
N LYS A 261 -25.00 3.17 53.90
CA LYS A 261 -23.56 3.41 54.15
C LYS A 261 -22.63 2.42 53.44
N THR A 262 -23.09 1.89 52.31
CA THR A 262 -22.30 0.97 51.49
C THR A 262 -22.05 1.55 50.10
N THR A 263 -20.83 1.39 49.59
CA THR A 263 -20.48 1.63 48.20
C THR A 263 -20.09 0.32 47.51
N ILE A 264 -20.82 -0.03 46.46
CA ILE A 264 -20.49 -1.20 45.63
C ILE A 264 -20.40 -0.83 44.15
N GLN A 265 -19.55 -1.57 43.45
CA GLN A 265 -19.44 -1.57 42.00
C GLN A 265 -20.04 -2.87 41.47
N LEU A 266 -20.96 -2.75 40.51
CA LEU A 266 -21.48 -3.86 39.71
C LEU A 266 -20.85 -3.78 38.32
N LEU A 267 -20.27 -4.90 37.87
CA LEU A 267 -19.73 -5.05 36.52
C LEU A 267 -20.56 -6.06 35.73
N GLN A 268 -20.96 -5.70 34.52
CA GLN A 268 -21.66 -6.58 33.61
C GLN A 268 -20.69 -7.36 32.71
N GLU A 269 -21.01 -8.61 32.40
CA GLU A 269 -20.39 -9.31 31.26
C GLU A 269 -20.85 -8.64 29.96
N SER A 270 -19.92 -8.06 29.20
CA SER A 270 -20.20 -7.64 27.82
C SER A 270 -20.41 -8.86 26.92
N ASP A 271 -21.44 -8.81 26.08
CA ASP A 271 -21.76 -9.83 25.08
C ASP A 271 -20.58 -10.06 24.11
N ASP A 272 -20.28 -11.32 23.82
CA ASP A 272 -19.17 -11.78 22.99
C ASP A 272 -19.53 -12.10 21.53
N LEU A 273 -20.79 -11.91 21.13
CA LEU A 273 -21.17 -12.05 19.72
C LEU A 273 -20.69 -10.87 18.84
N THR A 274 -20.09 -9.81 19.39
CA THR A 274 -19.66 -8.61 18.64
C THR A 274 -18.28 -8.02 18.99
N GLY A 275 -17.48 -8.69 19.85
CA GLY A 275 -16.06 -8.37 20.06
C GLY A 275 -15.75 -7.29 21.11
N PHE A 276 -15.48 -7.69 22.36
CA PHE A 276 -14.16 -7.90 23.00
C PHE A 276 -14.39 -8.61 24.37
N LYS A 277 -13.44 -9.46 24.82
CA LYS A 277 -13.22 -9.90 26.22
C LYS A 277 -11.77 -9.52 26.58
N PHE A 278 -11.37 -9.04 27.76
CA PHE A 278 -11.44 -9.51 29.17
C PHE A 278 -11.26 -8.27 30.10
N GLN A 279 -11.51 -8.26 31.43
CA GLN A 279 -10.69 -8.95 32.44
C GLN A 279 -11.27 -8.83 33.87
N THR A 280 -11.06 -9.87 34.66
CA THR A 280 -11.17 -9.92 36.12
C THR A 280 -10.55 -8.68 36.76
N ILE A 281 -11.28 -7.96 37.62
CA ILE A 281 -10.65 -7.07 38.59
C ILE A 281 -9.90 -7.97 39.58
N SER A 282 -8.66 -8.31 39.25
CA SER A 282 -7.71 -8.84 40.21
C SER A 282 -7.75 -7.97 41.46
N LYS A 283 -7.84 -8.63 42.62
CA LYS A 283 -7.77 -8.02 43.96
C LYS A 283 -6.78 -6.85 44.00
N PHE A 284 -7.23 -5.73 44.56
CA PHE A 284 -6.33 -4.88 45.33
C PHE A 284 -6.22 -5.51 46.72
#